data_AF-A0A537TMC5-F1
#
_entry.id   AF-A0A537TMC5-F1
#
_cell.length_a   1.000
_cell.length_b   1.000
_cell.length_c   1.000
_cell.angle_alpha   90.00
_cell.angle_beta   90.00
_cell.angle_gamma   90.00
#
_symmetry.space_group_name_H-M   'P 1'
#
loop_
_entity.id
_entity.type
_entity.pdbx_description
1 polymer ?
#
loop_
_entity_poly.entity_id
_entity_poly.type
_entity_poly.pdbx_seq_one_letter_code
_entity_poly.pdbx_strand_id
1 'polypeptide(L)'
;MGSGGNKQNRSVTRRYFLKTSSVAAGAAGLAPALSAPFVSAALAQTKTLKILQWSHFVPQFDTWFDGFAKNWGKQNGITVTVDHIPHLEEPARAAAEVAAGAGHDLVMFNGFGGPHLFEKHLTDLTGLV
;
A
#
# COMPACT_ATOMS: atom_id res chain seq x y z
N MET A 1 -58.35 -2.49 44.30
CA MET A 1 -57.03 -1.89 44.00
C MET A 1 -56.16 -2.94 43.32
N GLY A 2 -55.87 -2.80 42.03
CA GLY A 2 -54.96 -3.69 41.29
C GLY A 2 -54.03 -2.84 40.45
N SER A 3 -52.79 -2.65 40.93
CA SER A 3 -51.79 -1.77 40.33
C SER A 3 -51.10 -2.48 39.15
N GLY A 4 -51.22 -1.90 37.95
CA GLY A 4 -50.56 -2.37 36.73
C GLY A 4 -49.08 -1.98 36.72
N GLY A 5 -48.20 -2.97 36.83
CA GLY A 5 -46.74 -2.79 36.76
C GLY A 5 -46.22 -2.80 35.32
N ASN A 6 -45.74 -1.65 34.88
CA ASN A 6 -45.11 -1.36 33.59
C ASN A 6 -43.80 -2.16 33.39
N LYS A 7 -43.70 -3.00 32.33
CA LYS A 7 -42.46 -3.70 31.97
C LYS A 7 -41.50 -2.75 31.24
N GLN A 8 -40.57 -2.17 31.99
CA GLN A 8 -39.46 -1.39 31.44
C GLN A 8 -38.44 -2.31 30.76
N ASN A 9 -38.29 -2.19 29.43
CA ASN A 9 -37.22 -2.82 28.66
C ASN A 9 -35.86 -2.36 29.20
N ARG A 10 -35.11 -3.26 29.84
CA ARG A 10 -33.72 -2.99 30.25
C ARG A 10 -32.83 -2.87 29.02
N SER A 11 -32.66 -1.64 28.54
CA SER A 11 -31.65 -1.30 27.55
C SER A 11 -30.25 -1.57 28.12
N VAL A 12 -29.51 -2.48 27.48
CA VAL A 12 -28.10 -2.73 27.79
C VAL A 12 -27.32 -1.45 27.49
N THR A 13 -26.96 -0.72 28.53
CA THR A 13 -26.22 0.54 28.39
C THR A 13 -24.76 0.25 28.11
N ARG A 14 -24.10 1.04 27.26
CA ARG A 14 -22.66 0.90 26.89
C ARG A 14 -21.73 0.68 28.10
N ARG A 15 -22.04 1.27 29.25
CA ARG A 15 -21.28 1.07 30.51
C ARG A 15 -21.42 -0.32 31.11
N TYR A 16 -22.58 -0.96 30.95
CA TYR A 16 -22.79 -2.34 31.39
C TYR A 16 -21.95 -3.29 30.52
N PHE A 17 -21.97 -3.11 29.20
CA PHE A 17 -21.16 -3.88 28.26
C PHE A 17 -19.66 -3.78 28.58
N LEU A 18 -19.14 -2.56 28.80
CA LEU A 18 -17.74 -2.35 29.17
C LEU A 18 -17.34 -3.02 30.49
N LYS A 19 -18.25 -3.05 31.48
CA LYS A 19 -18.04 -3.78 32.74
C LYS A 19 -18.06 -5.29 32.56
N THR A 20 -18.85 -5.83 31.62
CA THR A 20 -18.89 -7.27 31.35
C THR A 20 -17.64 -7.72 30.59
N SER A 21 -17.16 -6.91 29.64
CA SER A 21 -15.94 -7.20 28.87
C SER A 21 -14.68 -7.25 29.73
N SER A 22 -14.60 -6.47 30.81
CA SER A 22 -13.44 -6.46 31.71
C SER A 22 -13.38 -7.68 32.64
N VAL A 23 -14.49 -8.40 32.84
CA VAL A 23 -14.52 -9.58 33.73
C VAL A 23 -14.17 -10.87 32.97
N ALA A 24 -14.37 -10.93 31.66
CA ALA A 24 -14.01 -12.09 30.85
C ALA A 24 -12.49 -12.23 30.59
N ALA A 25 -11.72 -11.15 30.78
CA ALA A 25 -10.27 -11.14 30.52
C ALA A 25 -9.40 -11.60 31.72
N GLY A 26 -10.01 -12.02 32.83
CA GLY A 26 -9.29 -12.31 34.08
C GLY A 26 -8.76 -13.73 34.25
N ALA A 27 -9.04 -14.68 33.35
CA ALA A 27 -8.80 -16.11 33.62
C ALA A 27 -8.19 -16.95 32.48
N ALA A 28 -7.65 -16.36 31.41
CA ALA A 28 -6.93 -17.12 30.39
C ALA A 28 -5.57 -16.45 30.10
N GLY A 29 -4.50 -17.10 30.57
CA GLY A 29 -3.13 -16.60 30.50
C GLY A 29 -2.57 -16.41 29.09
N LEU A 30 -1.63 -15.47 28.99
CA LEU A 30 -0.44 -15.48 28.13
C LEU A 30 -0.54 -16.11 26.73
N ALA A 31 -1.59 -15.81 25.98
CA ALA A 31 -1.56 -15.89 24.53
C ALA A 31 -1.74 -14.47 23.98
N PRO A 32 -0.89 -13.97 23.06
CA PRO A 32 -1.21 -12.77 22.32
C PRO A 32 -2.43 -13.11 21.47
N ALA A 33 -3.62 -12.78 21.96
CA ALA A 33 -4.84 -12.77 21.18
C ALA A 33 -4.77 -11.59 20.20
N LEU A 34 -3.87 -11.66 19.24
CA LEU A 34 -3.90 -10.86 18.01
C LEU A 34 -4.95 -11.44 17.06
N SER A 35 -6.16 -11.67 17.54
CA SER A 35 -7.34 -11.87 16.69
C SER A 35 -7.98 -10.51 16.46
N ALA A 36 -7.24 -9.61 15.81
CA ALA A 36 -7.80 -8.38 15.28
C ALA A 36 -8.11 -8.62 13.79
N PRO A 37 -9.37 -8.53 13.33
CA PRO A 37 -9.70 -8.63 11.91
C PRO A 37 -9.03 -7.56 11.05
N PHE A 38 -8.38 -6.57 11.67
CA PHE A 38 -7.65 -5.48 11.03
C PHE A 38 -6.16 -5.77 10.78
N VAL A 39 -5.55 -6.73 11.48
CA VAL A 39 -4.13 -7.09 11.25
C VAL A 39 -3.99 -7.92 9.96
N SER A 40 -5.02 -8.67 9.58
CA SER A 40 -5.02 -9.46 8.33
C SER A 40 -5.16 -8.62 7.07
N ALA A 41 -5.85 -7.48 7.08
CA ALA A 41 -6.09 -6.69 5.87
C ALA A 41 -4.81 -6.01 5.35
N ALA A 42 -3.98 -5.49 6.26
CA ALA A 42 -2.69 -4.88 5.90
C ALA A 42 -1.66 -5.91 5.39
N LEU A 43 -1.77 -7.17 5.84
CA LEU A 43 -0.95 -8.28 5.34
C LEU A 43 -1.51 -8.91 4.06
N ALA A 44 -2.81 -8.75 3.78
CA ALA A 44 -3.47 -9.26 2.58
C ALA A 44 -3.45 -8.28 1.41
N GLN A 45 -2.97 -7.05 1.61
CA GLN A 45 -2.89 -6.07 0.52
C GLN A 45 -1.76 -6.44 -0.43
N THR A 46 -2.14 -6.87 -1.65
CA THR A 46 -1.21 -7.09 -2.75
C THR A 46 -0.40 -5.83 -2.99
N LYS A 47 0.89 -5.87 -2.65
CA LYS A 47 1.81 -4.76 -2.90
C LYS A 47 2.14 -4.78 -4.39
N THR A 48 1.94 -3.66 -5.07
CA THR A 48 2.29 -3.50 -6.48
C THR A 48 3.38 -2.46 -6.59
N LEU A 49 4.40 -2.75 -7.41
CA LEU A 49 5.46 -1.83 -7.78
C LEU A 49 5.35 -1.55 -9.28
N LYS A 50 5.14 -0.29 -9.64
CA LYS A 50 5.06 0.18 -11.02
C LYS A 50 6.35 0.89 -11.40
N ILE A 51 7.01 0.43 -12.45
CA ILE A 51 8.28 0.97 -12.95
C ILE A 51 8.05 1.56 -14.34
N LEU A 52 8.43 2.82 -14.55
CA LEU A 52 8.54 3.43 -15.87
C LEU A 52 9.99 3.33 -16.33
N GLN A 53 10.20 2.78 -17.52
CA GLN A 53 11.52 2.64 -18.12
C GLN A 53 11.52 3.12 -19.57
N TRP A 54 12.67 3.60 -20.02
CA TRP A 54 12.92 3.72 -21.45
C TRP A 54 12.82 2.34 -22.13
N SER A 55 12.07 2.26 -23.22
CA SER A 55 12.15 1.14 -24.16
C SER A 55 13.52 1.11 -24.82
N HIS A 56 14.32 0.12 -24.46
CA HIS A 56 15.72 0.05 -24.84
C HIS A 56 15.88 -0.13 -26.35
N PHE A 57 16.90 0.50 -26.94
CA PHE A 57 17.23 0.33 -28.37
C PHE A 57 17.64 -1.11 -28.75
N VAL A 58 17.79 -1.98 -27.75
CA VAL A 58 18.04 -3.42 -27.88
C VAL A 58 16.86 -4.13 -27.23
N PRO A 59 15.87 -4.62 -28.00
CA PRO A 59 14.62 -5.17 -27.44
C PRO A 59 14.81 -6.36 -26.49
N GLN A 60 15.93 -7.09 -26.61
CA GLN A 60 16.27 -8.19 -25.71
C GLN A 60 16.50 -7.71 -24.26
N PHE A 61 16.91 -6.45 -24.06
CA PHE A 61 17.08 -5.89 -22.73
C PHE A 61 15.73 -5.73 -22.02
N ASP A 62 14.73 -5.16 -22.69
CA ASP A 62 13.38 -4.99 -22.12
C ASP A 62 12.78 -6.35 -21.72
N THR A 63 12.94 -7.35 -22.59
CA THR A 63 12.49 -8.74 -22.32
C THR A 63 13.18 -9.33 -21.08
N TRP A 64 14.49 -9.14 -20.97
CA TRP A 64 15.25 -9.61 -19.82
C TRP A 64 14.84 -8.87 -18.53
N PHE A 65 14.72 -7.55 -18.58
CA PHE A 65 14.40 -6.72 -17.43
C PHE A 65 13.00 -7.03 -16.89
N ASP A 66 12.01 -7.21 -17.77
CA ASP A 66 10.67 -7.64 -17.39
C ASP A 66 10.68 -8.97 -16.62
N GLY A 67 11.48 -9.93 -17.10
CA GLY A 67 11.65 -11.22 -16.45
C GLY A 67 12.32 -11.08 -15.08
N PHE A 68 13.40 -10.29 -15.01
CA PHE A 68 14.11 -9.99 -13.77
C PHE A 68 13.19 -9.34 -12.73
N ALA A 69 12.50 -8.25 -13.10
CA ALA A 69 11.63 -7.49 -12.23
C ALA A 69 10.46 -8.34 -11.69
N LYS A 70 9.83 -9.14 -12.55
CA LYS A 70 8.76 -10.07 -12.14
C LYS A 70 9.28 -11.16 -11.21
N ASN A 71 10.47 -11.71 -11.46
CA ASN A 71 11.05 -12.74 -10.61
C ASN A 71 11.43 -12.19 -9.23
N TRP A 72 12.04 -11.00 -9.18
CA TRP A 72 12.30 -10.29 -7.94
C TRP A 72 10.99 -10.00 -7.18
N GLY A 73 9.95 -9.54 -7.89
CA GLY A 73 8.62 -9.32 -7.31
C GLY A 73 8.05 -10.57 -6.64
N LYS A 74 8.07 -11.70 -7.35
CA LYS A 74 7.60 -13.00 -6.82
C LYS A 74 8.35 -13.40 -5.54
N GLN A 75 9.67 -13.23 -5.50
CA GLN A 75 10.47 -13.55 -4.32
C GLN A 75 10.14 -12.67 -3.11
N ASN A 76 9.65 -11.45 -3.34
CA ASN A 76 9.31 -10.48 -2.30
C ASN A 76 7.81 -10.37 -2.02
N GLY A 77 6.97 -11.18 -2.67
CA GLY A 77 5.50 -11.09 -2.55
C GLY A 77 4.93 -9.78 -3.11
N ILE A 78 5.60 -9.18 -4.10
CA ILE A 78 5.23 -7.92 -4.75
C ILE A 78 4.88 -8.20 -6.21
N THR A 79 3.76 -7.67 -6.68
CA THR A 79 3.44 -7.65 -8.11
C THR A 79 4.21 -6.52 -8.77
N VAL A 80 5.03 -6.81 -9.78
CA VAL A 80 5.84 -5.78 -10.46
C VAL A 80 5.35 -5.62 -11.89
N THR A 81 5.12 -4.37 -12.31
CA THR A 81 4.81 -3.99 -13.69
C THR A 81 5.88 -3.03 -14.20
N VAL A 82 6.26 -3.19 -15.46
CA VAL A 82 7.24 -2.33 -16.13
C VAL A 82 6.58 -1.80 -17.40
N ASP A 83 6.47 -0.47 -17.48
CA ASP A 83 5.97 0.24 -18.65
C ASP A 83 7.18 0.81 -19.40
N HIS A 84 7.28 0.47 -20.69
CA HIS A 84 8.36 0.91 -21.56
C HIS A 84 7.88 2.03 -22.48
N ILE A 85 8.59 3.16 -22.51
CA ILE A 85 8.29 4.32 -23.39
C ILE A 85 9.54 4.80 -24.14
N PRO A 86 9.44 5.46 -25.30
CA PRO A 86 10.59 6.12 -25.92
C PRO A 86 11.21 7.17 -24.97
N HIS A 87 12.54 7.23 -24.86
CA HIS A 87 13.21 8.15 -23.90
C HIS A 87 12.84 9.63 -24.12
N LEU A 88 12.56 10.02 -25.37
CA LEU A 88 12.14 11.39 -25.70
C LEU A 88 10.76 11.76 -25.12
N GLU A 89 9.95 10.75 -24.74
CA GLU A 89 8.63 10.94 -24.14
C GLU A 89 8.66 10.94 -22.60
N GLU A 90 9.77 10.54 -21.97
CA GLU A 90 9.93 10.52 -20.50
C GLU A 90 9.57 11.87 -19.83
N PRO A 91 10.04 13.04 -20.32
CA PRO A 91 9.73 14.31 -19.66
C PRO A 91 8.24 14.64 -19.69
N ALA A 92 7.56 14.32 -20.79
CA ALA A 92 6.13 14.54 -20.95
C ALA A 92 5.33 13.57 -20.07
N ARG A 93 5.74 12.31 -19.99
CA ARG A 93 5.14 11.32 -19.09
C ARG A 93 5.28 11.73 -17.62
N ALA A 94 6.50 12.11 -17.19
CA ALA A 94 6.75 12.55 -15.83
C ALA A 94 5.92 13.78 -15.46
N ALA A 95 5.84 14.79 -16.34
CA ALA A 95 5.00 15.96 -16.13
C ALA A 95 3.51 15.59 -16.00
N ALA A 96 3.02 14.65 -16.79
CA ALA A 96 1.64 14.17 -16.72
C ALA A 96 1.35 13.44 -15.40
N GLU A 97 2.26 12.59 -14.91
CA GLU A 97 2.11 11.88 -13.63
C GLU A 97 2.14 12.84 -12.44
N VAL A 98 3.03 13.83 -12.48
CA VAL A 98 3.09 14.91 -11.49
C VAL A 98 1.79 15.72 -11.48
N ALA A 99 1.29 16.11 -12.66
CA ALA A 99 0.04 16.86 -12.76
C ALA A 99 -1.18 16.05 -12.29
N ALA A 100 -1.19 14.75 -12.54
CA ALA A 100 -2.23 13.84 -12.07
C ALA A 100 -2.12 13.53 -10.57
N GLY A 101 -0.96 13.72 -9.96
CA GLY A 101 -0.67 13.25 -8.60
C GLY A 101 -0.71 11.73 -8.46
N ALA A 102 -0.56 11.01 -9.57
CA ALA A 102 -0.64 9.56 -9.66
C ALA A 102 0.21 9.07 -10.83
N GLY A 103 0.95 7.98 -10.64
CA GLY A 103 1.91 7.52 -11.63
C GLY A 103 2.65 6.26 -11.22
N HIS A 104 3.87 6.13 -11.72
CA HIS A 104 4.81 5.07 -11.40
C HIS A 104 5.52 5.34 -10.06
N ASP A 105 5.93 4.26 -9.39
CA ASP A 105 6.66 4.33 -8.13
C ASP A 105 8.16 4.57 -8.37
N LEU A 106 8.70 3.98 -9.46
CA LEU A 106 10.06 4.19 -9.92
C LEU A 106 10.03 4.71 -11.35
N VAL A 107 10.78 5.78 -11.61
CA VAL A 107 10.89 6.40 -12.93
C VAL A 107 12.35 6.46 -13.33
N MET A 108 12.68 5.88 -14.48
CA MET A 108 13.96 6.07 -15.13
C MET A 108 13.99 7.40 -15.87
N PHE A 109 15.08 8.15 -15.72
CA PHE A 109 15.34 9.35 -16.51
C PHE A 109 16.64 9.16 -17.31
N ASN A 110 16.55 9.24 -18.64
CA ASN A 110 17.71 9.10 -19.51
C ASN A 110 18.14 10.44 -20.13
N GLY A 111 19.14 11.08 -19.52
CA GLY A 111 19.88 12.22 -20.07
C GLY A 111 19.12 13.55 -20.16
N PHE A 112 17.81 13.54 -20.44
CA PHE A 112 16.95 14.72 -20.62
C PHE A 112 15.71 14.65 -19.74
N GLY A 113 15.18 15.80 -19.32
CA GLY A 113 14.00 15.87 -18.44
C GLY A 113 14.19 15.23 -17.07
N GLY A 114 15.43 15.18 -16.58
CA GLY A 114 15.84 14.43 -15.40
C GLY A 114 15.22 14.87 -14.08
N PRO A 115 15.59 14.19 -12.97
CA PRO A 115 14.92 14.32 -11.67
C PRO A 115 14.95 15.75 -11.09
N HIS A 116 15.93 16.57 -11.50
CA HIS A 116 16.05 17.97 -11.09
C HIS A 116 14.83 18.85 -11.43
N LEU A 117 14.06 18.50 -12.48
CA LEU A 117 12.84 19.25 -12.83
C LEU A 117 11.64 18.88 -11.95
N PHE A 118 11.70 17.72 -11.27
CA PHE A 118 10.60 17.13 -10.53
C PHE A 118 10.97 16.88 -9.06
N GLU A 119 12.01 17.54 -8.54
CA GLU A 119 12.57 17.33 -7.20
C GLU A 119 11.49 17.31 -6.10
N LYS A 120 10.54 18.25 -6.14
CA LYS A 120 9.44 18.37 -5.15
C LYS A 120 8.43 17.22 -5.21
N HIS A 121 8.48 16.40 -6.25
CA HIS A 121 7.57 15.29 -6.52
C HIS A 121 8.27 13.93 -6.47
N LEU A 122 9.58 13.91 -6.22
CA LEU A 122 10.38 12.71 -6.07
C LEU A 122 10.75 12.50 -4.60
N THR A 123 11.03 11.26 -4.24
CA THR A 123 11.51 10.92 -2.90
C THR A 123 13.02 11.18 -2.83
N ASP A 124 13.47 11.90 -1.81
CA ASP A 124 14.90 12.08 -1.54
C ASP A 124 15.55 10.74 -1.16
N LEU A 125 16.61 10.39 -1.89
CA LEU A 125 17.36 9.14 -1.71
C LEU A 125 18.70 9.35 -1.00
N THR A 126 19.01 10.56 -0.51
CA THR A 126 20.29 10.87 0.15
C THR A 126 20.61 9.93 1.32
N GLY A 127 19.60 9.39 2.01
CA GLY A 127 19.79 8.44 3.11
C GLY A 127 20.12 6.99 2.69
N LEU A 128 20.20 6.69 1.39
CA LEU A 128 20.48 5.34 0.86
C LEU A 128 21.94 5.15 0.43
N VAL A 129 22.74 6.20 0.40
CA VAL A 129 24.17 6.22 0.00
C VAL A 129 25.02 6.89 1.08
#